data_AF-A0A2I0QPZ5-F1
#
_entry.id   AF-A0A2I0QPZ5-F1
#
_cell.length_a   1.000
_cell.length_b   1.000
_cell.length_c   1.000
_cell.angle_alpha   90.00
_cell.angle_beta   90.00
_cell.angle_gamma   90.00
#
_symmetry.space_group_name_H-M   'P 1'
#
loop_
_entity.id
_entity.type
_entity.pdbx_description
1 polymer ?
#
loop_
_entity_poly.entity_id
_entity_poly.type
_entity_poly.pdbx_seq_one_letter_code
_entity_poly.pdbx_strand_id
1 'polypeptide(L)'
;MRVLFSTTNKHKIREANEIGKFFLRFTFFFFLNAFFKTAKVLKIHERSERISFPKRKRFKSRVLFSTTNKHKIREANETGKIYGIEFEQVIINYPEIRNDKFENIASDGVKYVYEKINRQVIVEDSGIIIDALNGFPGTFSAYVEKKLGNKGILNLMRDVEEQNRTARYISVVAFFDGKILKTFVGTVDGKISTEERGSGGFGYDPVFIPDGYKETFGENPEPKKEISHRRKSVEEFCKFYAKYNSREI
;
A
#
# COMPACT_ATOMS: atom_id res chain seq x y z
N MET A 1 40.69 -46.35 38.34
CA MET A 1 39.63 -46.94 37.49
C MET A 1 39.36 -45.99 36.34
N ARG A 2 39.98 -46.23 35.18
CA ARG A 2 39.82 -45.45 33.93
C ARG A 2 38.65 -46.08 33.15
N VAL A 3 37.69 -45.28 32.70
CA VAL A 3 36.72 -45.70 31.67
C VAL A 3 36.61 -44.60 30.61
N LEU A 4 36.70 -45.07 29.37
CA LEU A 4 36.86 -44.34 28.11
C LEU A 4 35.59 -43.61 27.63
N PHE A 5 35.80 -42.48 26.98
CA PHE A 5 34.82 -41.83 26.11
C PHE A 5 34.68 -42.61 24.79
N SER A 6 33.46 -42.99 24.43
CA SER A 6 33.11 -43.65 23.16
C SER A 6 32.57 -42.63 22.15
N THR A 7 33.23 -42.54 21.01
CA THR A 7 32.92 -41.70 19.85
C THR A 7 31.98 -42.42 18.89
N THR A 8 30.67 -42.26 19.03
CA THR A 8 29.70 -42.79 18.03
C THR A 8 28.45 -41.92 17.91
N ASN A 9 28.59 -40.63 17.57
CA ASN A 9 27.41 -39.86 17.14
C ASN A 9 27.66 -38.69 16.17
N LYS A 10 28.74 -38.74 15.37
CA LYS A 10 29.00 -37.76 14.29
C LYS A 10 28.91 -38.34 12.86
N HIS A 11 28.76 -39.65 12.72
CA HIS A 11 28.64 -40.30 11.40
C HIS A 11 27.18 -40.48 10.93
N LYS A 12 26.18 -40.56 11.82
CA LYS A 12 24.76 -40.73 11.41
C LYS A 12 24.06 -39.46 10.91
N ILE A 13 24.63 -38.26 11.14
CA ILE A 13 24.02 -36.99 10.72
C ILE A 13 24.55 -36.53 9.34
N ARG A 14 25.66 -37.10 8.85
CA ARG A 14 26.19 -36.82 7.51
C ARG A 14 25.54 -37.66 6.40
N GLU A 15 25.01 -38.84 6.69
CA GLU A 15 24.34 -39.69 5.68
C GLU A 15 22.91 -39.23 5.33
N ALA A 16 22.21 -38.55 6.24
CA ALA A 16 20.86 -38.04 5.97
C ALA A 16 20.83 -36.83 4.99
N ASN A 17 21.93 -36.09 4.87
CA ASN A 17 22.01 -34.88 4.03
C ASN A 17 22.50 -35.12 2.59
N GLU A 18 23.03 -36.30 2.28
CA GLU A 18 23.38 -36.69 0.89
C GLU A 18 22.21 -37.40 0.17
N ILE A 19 21.38 -38.15 0.91
CA ILE A 19 20.20 -38.84 0.34
C ILE A 19 19.11 -37.84 -0.10
N GLY A 20 18.95 -36.72 0.62
CA GLY A 20 18.00 -35.66 0.25
C GLY A 20 18.41 -34.86 -1.01
N LYS A 21 19.71 -34.71 -1.27
CA LYS A 21 20.22 -34.04 -2.49
C LYS A 21 20.19 -34.93 -3.72
N PHE A 22 20.18 -36.25 -3.54
CA PHE A 22 20.01 -37.21 -4.63
C PHE A 22 18.53 -37.30 -5.09
N PHE A 23 17.56 -37.20 -4.16
CA PHE A 23 16.13 -37.31 -4.49
C PHE A 23 15.54 -36.07 -5.19
N LEU A 24 16.07 -34.88 -4.95
CA LEU A 24 15.61 -33.64 -5.61
C LEU A 24 16.19 -33.46 -7.03
N ARG A 25 17.28 -34.17 -7.36
CA ARG A 25 17.88 -34.17 -8.70
C ARG A 25 17.34 -35.29 -9.61
N PHE A 26 16.79 -36.36 -9.02
CA PHE A 26 16.24 -37.49 -9.78
C PHE A 26 14.77 -37.29 -10.20
N THR A 27 13.99 -36.50 -9.46
CA THR A 27 12.60 -36.17 -9.80
C THR A 27 12.48 -35.10 -10.89
N PHE A 28 13.50 -34.26 -11.09
CA PHE A 28 13.50 -33.26 -12.17
C PHE A 28 14.01 -33.82 -13.52
N PHE A 29 14.71 -34.96 -13.53
CA PHE A 29 15.27 -35.56 -14.75
C PHE A 29 14.35 -36.58 -15.43
N PHE A 30 13.35 -37.11 -14.71
CA PHE A 30 12.35 -38.04 -15.25
C PHE A 30 11.12 -37.36 -15.84
N PHE A 31 10.83 -36.11 -15.48
CA PHE A 31 9.76 -35.33 -16.14
C PHE A 31 10.18 -34.73 -17.49
N LEU A 32 11.48 -34.64 -17.77
CA LEU A 32 11.99 -34.05 -19.01
C LEU A 32 12.28 -35.08 -20.12
N ASN A 33 12.33 -36.38 -19.79
CA ASN A 33 12.63 -37.45 -20.76
C ASN A 33 11.43 -38.33 -21.14
N ALA A 34 10.26 -38.14 -20.54
CA ALA A 34 9.01 -38.77 -20.97
C ALA A 34 8.33 -38.04 -22.15
N PHE A 35 8.82 -36.86 -22.53
CA PHE A 35 8.25 -36.06 -23.63
C PHE A 35 9.02 -36.20 -24.96
N PHE A 36 10.14 -36.92 -24.97
CA PHE A 36 10.98 -37.13 -26.16
C PHE A 36 11.16 -38.62 -26.46
N LYS A 37 10.07 -39.36 -26.68
CA LYS A 37 10.16 -40.71 -27.30
C LYS A 37 8.87 -41.23 -27.92
N THR A 38 8.25 -40.43 -28.78
CA THR A 38 7.41 -40.93 -29.89
C THR A 38 7.61 -40.04 -31.10
N ALA A 39 8.82 -40.03 -31.66
CA ALA A 39 9.07 -39.48 -32.97
C ALA A 39 8.75 -40.55 -34.02
N LYS A 40 7.53 -40.53 -34.57
CA LYS A 40 7.23 -41.14 -35.86
C LYS A 40 6.26 -40.24 -36.63
N VAL A 41 6.86 -39.43 -37.50
CA VAL A 41 6.29 -38.85 -38.73
C VAL A 41 4.97 -38.08 -38.58
N LEU A 42 5.05 -36.77 -38.39
CA LEU A 42 4.15 -35.84 -39.07
C LEU A 42 4.92 -34.52 -39.32
N LYS A 43 5.17 -34.21 -40.60
CA LYS A 43 5.66 -32.91 -41.06
C LYS A 43 4.63 -31.85 -40.66
N ILE A 44 4.95 -31.02 -39.67
CA ILE A 44 4.18 -29.82 -39.36
C ILE A 44 5.16 -28.65 -39.39
N HIS A 45 4.84 -27.67 -40.23
CA HIS A 45 5.59 -26.44 -40.45
C HIS A 45 5.97 -25.76 -39.13
N GLU A 46 7.25 -25.48 -38.93
CA GLU A 46 7.72 -24.55 -37.92
C GLU A 46 7.31 -23.12 -38.31
N ARG A 47 6.15 -22.69 -37.82
CA ARG A 47 5.83 -21.27 -37.69
C ARG A 47 6.16 -20.89 -36.24
N SER A 48 7.32 -20.28 -36.04
CA SER A 48 7.74 -19.75 -34.75
C SER A 48 6.85 -18.57 -34.36
N GLU A 49 5.72 -18.87 -33.74
CA GLU A 49 4.95 -17.85 -33.03
C GLU A 49 5.79 -17.36 -31.86
N ARG A 50 6.37 -16.16 -32.02
CA ARG A 50 6.96 -15.41 -30.92
C ARG A 50 5.85 -15.21 -29.88
N ILE A 51 5.92 -15.96 -28.78
CA ILE A 51 5.15 -15.69 -27.58
C ILE A 51 5.50 -14.28 -27.14
N SER A 52 4.64 -13.31 -27.45
CA SER A 52 4.79 -11.94 -27.02
C SER A 52 4.42 -11.88 -25.54
N PHE A 53 5.43 -11.82 -24.68
CA PHE A 53 5.20 -11.39 -23.30
C PHE A 53 4.61 -9.97 -23.34
N PRO A 54 3.48 -9.69 -22.65
CA PRO A 54 2.92 -8.35 -22.62
C PRO A 54 4.00 -7.39 -22.13
N LYS A 55 4.32 -6.39 -22.95
CA LYS A 55 5.26 -5.33 -22.60
C LYS A 55 4.82 -4.77 -21.25
N ARG A 56 5.64 -4.91 -20.20
CA ARG A 56 5.40 -4.22 -18.92
C ARG A 56 5.10 -2.75 -19.27
N LYS A 57 3.92 -2.23 -18.90
CA LYS A 57 3.62 -0.80 -19.03
C LYS A 57 4.76 -0.06 -18.32
N ARG A 58 5.64 0.56 -19.09
CA ARG A 58 6.80 1.26 -18.54
C ARG A 58 6.26 2.54 -17.90
N PHE A 59 6.49 2.71 -16.60
CA PHE A 59 6.21 3.99 -15.96
C PHE A 59 6.95 5.09 -16.71
N LYS A 60 6.23 6.17 -17.02
CA LYS A 60 6.76 7.34 -17.72
C LYS A 60 7.56 8.23 -16.76
N SER A 61 7.24 8.19 -15.48
CA SER A 61 7.89 9.03 -14.46
C SER A 61 7.93 8.34 -13.09
N ARG A 62 8.94 8.68 -12.29
CA ARG A 62 9.06 8.28 -10.88
C ARG A 62 8.95 9.51 -9.98
N VAL A 63 8.23 9.37 -8.88
CA VAL A 63 8.02 10.42 -7.87
C VAL A 63 8.38 9.85 -6.51
N LEU A 64 9.22 10.56 -5.75
CA LEU A 64 9.53 10.18 -4.38
C LEU A 64 8.31 10.47 -3.50
N PHE A 65 7.89 9.48 -2.72
CA PHE A 65 6.83 9.62 -1.73
C PHE A 65 7.40 9.28 -0.35
N SER A 66 7.52 10.30 0.51
CA SER A 66 8.00 10.10 1.86
C SER A 66 6.89 9.65 2.82
N THR A 67 6.99 8.39 3.26
CA THR A 67 6.06 7.79 4.21
C THR A 67 6.64 6.50 4.78
N THR A 68 6.28 6.16 6.02
CA THR A 68 6.56 4.84 6.61
C THR A 68 5.45 3.82 6.32
N ASN A 69 4.27 4.26 5.88
CA ASN A 69 3.10 3.41 5.67
C ASN A 69 3.09 2.78 4.26
N LYS A 70 3.34 1.47 4.20
CA LYS A 70 3.34 0.70 2.96
C LYS A 70 1.98 0.61 2.27
N HIS A 71 0.88 0.76 3.00
CA HIS A 71 -0.47 0.80 2.41
C HIS A 71 -0.68 2.09 1.60
N LYS A 72 -0.20 3.23 2.09
CA LYS A 72 -0.22 4.51 1.35
C LYS A 72 0.49 4.39 0.00
N ILE A 73 1.67 3.75 -0.02
CA ILE A 73 2.44 3.48 -1.25
C ILE A 73 1.69 2.57 -2.21
N ARG A 74 1.01 1.54 -1.70
CA ARG A 74 0.23 0.60 -2.52
C ARG A 74 -0.93 1.31 -3.21
N GLU A 75 -1.76 2.03 -2.46
CA GLU A 75 -2.91 2.78 -2.99
C GLU A 75 -2.47 3.88 -3.97
N ALA A 76 -1.39 4.61 -3.65
CA ALA A 76 -0.84 5.61 -4.54
C ALA A 76 -0.34 5.01 -5.86
N ASN A 77 0.31 3.85 -5.83
CA ASN A 77 0.77 3.17 -7.05
C ASN A 77 -0.36 2.52 -7.85
N GLU A 78 -1.45 2.08 -7.21
CA GLU A 78 -2.66 1.66 -7.93
C GLU A 78 -3.23 2.80 -8.78
N THR A 79 -3.31 3.99 -8.17
CA THR A 79 -3.68 5.24 -8.86
C THR A 79 -2.65 5.63 -9.94
N GLY A 80 -1.37 5.66 -9.58
CA GLY A 80 -0.28 6.12 -10.44
C GLY A 80 -0.13 5.31 -11.73
N LYS A 81 -0.43 4.00 -11.70
CA LYS A 81 -0.42 3.14 -12.90
C LYS A 81 -1.34 3.64 -14.02
N ILE A 82 -2.46 4.28 -13.68
CA ILE A 82 -3.41 4.85 -14.65
C ILE A 82 -2.75 6.02 -15.39
N TYR A 83 -1.95 6.80 -14.67
CA TYR A 83 -1.27 8.00 -15.15
C TYR A 83 0.17 7.74 -15.64
N GLY A 84 0.66 6.50 -15.53
CA GLY A 84 2.04 6.15 -15.87
C GLY A 84 3.07 6.70 -14.89
N ILE A 85 2.69 6.92 -13.63
CA ILE A 85 3.55 7.40 -12.55
C ILE A 85 3.81 6.28 -11.54
N GLU A 86 5.08 6.08 -11.17
CA GLU A 86 5.50 5.19 -10.10
C GLU A 86 5.87 6.02 -8.86
N PHE A 87 5.27 5.70 -7.72
CA PHE A 87 5.62 6.29 -6.44
C PHE A 87 6.66 5.42 -5.73
N GLU A 88 7.86 5.98 -5.56
CA GLU A 88 8.98 5.35 -4.90
C GLU A 88 9.01 5.77 -3.42
N GLN A 89 8.96 4.79 -2.52
CA GLN A 89 8.95 5.07 -1.08
C GLN A 89 10.31 5.56 -0.61
N VAL A 90 10.32 6.68 0.13
CA VAL A 90 11.49 7.16 0.87
C VAL A 90 11.13 7.31 2.34
N ILE A 91 11.96 6.81 3.24
CA ILE A 91 11.70 6.90 4.67
C ILE A 91 12.57 8.01 5.26
N ILE A 92 11.97 9.17 5.50
CA ILE A 92 12.56 10.28 6.25
C ILE A 92 11.64 10.55 7.43
N ASN A 93 12.17 10.42 8.65
CA ASN A 93 11.42 10.79 9.84
C ASN A 93 11.47 12.32 9.97
N TYR A 94 10.29 12.93 10.07
CA TYR A 94 10.14 14.35 10.33
C TYR A 94 9.18 14.56 11.49
N PRO A 95 9.37 15.63 12.29
CA PRO A 95 8.41 15.97 13.32
C PRO A 95 7.12 16.43 12.66
N GLU A 96 6.04 15.66 12.82
CA GLU A 96 4.70 16.13 12.45
C GLU A 96 4.34 17.27 13.41
N ILE A 97 4.30 18.49 12.87
CA ILE A 97 3.88 19.68 13.62
C ILE A 97 2.42 19.48 13.99
N ARG A 98 2.07 19.74 15.26
CA ARG A 98 0.66 19.72 15.68
C ARG A 98 -0.08 20.87 15.03
N ASN A 99 -1.04 20.53 14.18
CA ASN A 99 -1.93 21.46 13.53
C ASN A 99 -3.30 20.80 13.36
N ASP A 100 -4.36 21.60 13.33
CA ASP A 100 -5.72 21.09 13.10
C ASP A 100 -6.04 20.99 11.59
N LYS A 101 -5.14 21.50 10.72
CA LYS A 101 -5.27 21.48 9.26
C LYS A 101 -4.26 20.53 8.63
N PHE A 102 -4.77 19.50 7.94
CA PHE A 102 -3.98 18.51 7.20
C PHE A 102 -3.05 19.16 6.17
N GLU A 103 -3.47 20.24 5.51
CA GLU A 103 -2.67 20.96 4.52
C GLU A 103 -1.40 21.58 5.10
N ASN A 104 -1.48 22.09 6.34
CA ASN A 104 -0.32 22.66 7.01
C ASN A 104 0.67 21.56 7.39
N ILE A 105 0.18 20.45 7.96
CA ILE A 105 1.01 19.29 8.32
C ILE A 105 1.74 18.74 7.09
N ALA A 106 1.01 18.50 5.99
CA ALA A 106 1.59 17.97 4.76
C ALA A 106 2.59 18.95 4.13
N SER A 107 2.28 20.26 4.14
CA SER A 107 3.16 21.30 3.58
C SER A 107 4.47 21.46 4.36
N ASP A 108 4.40 21.42 5.69
CA ASP A 108 5.60 21.53 6.52
C ASP A 108 6.42 20.24 6.46
N GLY A 109 5.75 19.08 6.46
CA GLY A 109 6.39 17.79 6.26
C GLY A 109 7.15 17.69 4.94
N VAL A 110 6.54 18.10 3.82
CA VAL A 110 7.21 18.01 2.50
C VAL A 110 8.41 18.95 2.40
N LYS A 111 8.35 20.15 3.00
CA LYS A 111 9.50 21.08 3.06
C LYS A 111 10.64 20.48 3.87
N TYR A 112 10.34 19.94 5.06
CA TYR A 112 11.35 19.29 5.89
C TYR A 112 12.01 18.12 5.16
N VAL A 113 11.22 17.26 4.51
CA VAL A 113 11.76 16.13 3.75
C VAL A 113 12.64 16.62 2.60
N TYR A 114 12.21 17.65 1.86
CA TYR A 114 12.99 18.24 0.79
C TYR A 114 14.36 18.75 1.28
N GLU A 115 14.41 19.45 2.42
CA GLU A 115 15.68 19.93 3.00
C GLU A 115 16.66 18.79 3.29
N LYS A 116 16.18 17.57 3.57
CA LYS A 116 17.04 16.41 3.85
C LYS A 116 17.53 15.70 2.59
N ILE A 117 16.76 15.72 1.50
CA ILE A 117 17.06 14.91 0.31
C ILE A 117 17.41 15.74 -0.93
N ASN A 118 17.16 17.05 -0.90
CA ASN A 118 17.38 18.01 -1.97
C ASN A 118 16.85 17.56 -3.35
N ARG A 119 15.66 16.93 -3.34
CA ARG A 119 14.99 16.36 -4.52
C ARG A 119 13.50 16.56 -4.38
N GLN A 120 12.82 16.75 -5.51
CA GLN A 120 11.37 16.85 -5.53
C GLN A 120 10.71 15.62 -4.90
N VAL A 121 9.69 15.86 -4.10
CA VAL A 121 9.09 14.83 -3.25
C VAL A 121 7.64 15.15 -2.93
N ILE A 122 6.87 14.11 -2.66
CA ILE A 122 5.56 14.25 -2.04
C ILE A 122 5.55 13.67 -0.62
N VAL A 123 4.71 14.27 0.21
CA VAL A 123 4.27 13.75 1.51
C VAL A 123 2.75 13.67 1.47
N GLU A 124 2.16 12.82 2.31
CA GLU A 124 0.72 12.77 2.46
C GLU A 124 0.32 12.65 3.93
N ASP A 125 -0.55 13.56 4.35
CA ASP A 125 -1.24 13.49 5.63
C ASP A 125 -2.71 13.12 5.42
N SER A 126 -3.27 12.32 6.32
CA SER A 126 -4.61 11.76 6.15
C SER A 126 -5.24 11.36 7.46
N GLY A 127 -6.55 11.46 7.53
CA GLY A 127 -7.29 11.06 8.72
C GLY A 127 -8.78 10.91 8.46
N ILE A 128 -9.48 10.57 9.53
CA ILE A 128 -10.93 10.50 9.58
C ILE A 128 -11.46 11.58 10.51
N ILE A 129 -12.50 12.27 10.07
CA ILE A 129 -13.21 13.33 10.77
C ILE A 129 -14.60 12.76 11.07
N ILE A 130 -15.00 12.72 12.35
CA ILE A 130 -16.30 12.18 12.76
C ILE A 130 -17.12 13.34 13.34
N ASP A 131 -18.29 13.61 12.75
CA ASP A 131 -19.06 14.82 13.04
C ASP A 131 -19.59 14.81 14.48
N ALA A 132 -20.14 13.69 14.94
CA ALA A 132 -20.62 13.52 16.31
C ALA A 132 -19.52 13.65 17.37
N LEU A 133 -18.25 13.56 16.98
CA LEU A 133 -17.09 13.74 17.86
C LEU A 133 -16.40 15.10 17.63
N ASN A 134 -17.11 16.08 17.06
CA ASN A 134 -16.60 17.42 16.73
C ASN A 134 -15.32 17.36 15.88
N GLY A 135 -15.27 16.41 14.94
CA GLY A 135 -14.16 16.21 14.02
C GLY A 135 -13.00 15.35 14.55
N PHE A 136 -13.05 14.89 15.80
CA PHE A 136 -12.11 13.90 16.33
C PHE A 136 -12.25 12.56 15.58
N PRO A 137 -11.17 11.81 15.31
CA PRO A 137 -9.77 12.06 15.69
C PRO A 137 -9.03 13.06 14.81
N GLY A 138 -9.52 13.37 13.61
CA GLY A 138 -8.92 14.40 12.74
C GLY A 138 -7.45 14.12 12.42
N THR A 139 -6.59 15.13 12.54
CA THR A 139 -5.14 15.01 12.30
C THR A 139 -4.44 14.05 13.28
N PHE A 140 -5.09 13.65 14.38
CA PHE A 140 -4.58 12.65 15.32
C PHE A 140 -4.97 11.21 14.97
N SER A 141 -5.55 10.98 13.79
CA SER A 141 -6.08 9.68 13.36
C SER A 141 -5.14 8.50 13.60
N ALA A 142 -3.88 8.57 13.18
CA ALA A 142 -2.91 7.48 13.36
C ALA A 142 -2.55 7.25 14.84
N TYR A 143 -2.49 8.31 15.64
CA TYR A 143 -2.22 8.21 17.07
C TYR A 143 -3.39 7.54 17.80
N VAL A 144 -4.61 7.97 17.49
CA VAL A 144 -5.84 7.42 18.09
C VAL A 144 -6.04 5.97 17.67
N GLU A 145 -5.78 5.61 16.41
CA GLU A 145 -5.83 4.24 15.93
C GLU A 145 -4.89 3.36 16.75
N LYS A 146 -3.64 3.80 16.94
CA LYS A 146 -2.63 3.05 17.69
C LYS A 146 -2.98 2.89 19.18
N LYS A 147 -3.67 3.87 19.78
CA LYS A 147 -3.94 3.90 21.22
C LYS A 147 -5.28 3.28 21.61
N LEU A 148 -6.31 3.54 20.81
CA LEU A 148 -7.69 3.18 21.10
C LEU A 148 -8.24 2.14 20.12
N GLY A 149 -7.72 2.13 18.88
CA GLY A 149 -8.22 1.29 17.80
C GLY A 149 -9.68 1.60 17.42
N ASN A 150 -10.21 0.76 16.54
CA ASN A 150 -11.61 0.85 16.09
C ASN A 150 -12.59 0.70 17.26
N LYS A 151 -12.30 -0.22 18.20
CA LYS A 151 -13.11 -0.41 19.42
C LYS A 151 -13.26 0.86 20.24
N GLY A 152 -12.19 1.67 20.37
CA GLY A 152 -12.28 2.91 21.12
C GLY A 152 -13.14 3.97 20.44
N ILE A 153 -13.08 4.08 19.11
CA ILE A 153 -13.99 4.94 18.34
C ILE A 153 -15.44 4.48 18.51
N LEU A 154 -15.71 3.18 18.37
CA LEU A 154 -17.05 2.63 18.55
C LEU A 154 -17.60 2.89 19.95
N ASN A 155 -16.76 2.77 20.99
CA ASN A 155 -17.13 3.10 22.36
C ASN A 155 -17.49 4.58 22.56
N LEU A 156 -16.74 5.50 21.94
CA LEU A 156 -17.04 6.94 21.98
C LEU A 156 -18.35 7.26 21.26
N MET A 157 -18.75 6.42 20.29
CA MET A 157 -19.97 6.58 19.50
C MET A 157 -21.13 5.69 19.96
N ARG A 158 -21.05 5.03 21.12
CA ARG A 158 -22.05 4.01 21.52
C ARG A 158 -23.48 4.57 21.66
N ASP A 159 -23.59 5.84 22.06
CA ASP A 159 -24.86 6.52 22.33
C ASP A 159 -25.26 7.45 21.16
N VAL A 160 -24.53 7.39 20.03
CA VAL A 160 -24.80 8.20 18.83
C VAL A 160 -25.75 7.45 17.91
N GLU A 161 -26.93 8.03 17.69
CA GLU A 161 -27.96 7.53 16.79
C GLU A 161 -27.46 7.39 15.35
N GLU A 162 -27.96 6.40 14.61
CA GLU A 162 -27.47 6.00 13.28
C GLU A 162 -27.37 7.17 12.29
N GLN A 163 -28.35 8.07 12.28
CA GLN A 163 -28.37 9.22 11.38
C GLN A 163 -27.32 10.30 11.68
N ASN A 164 -26.72 10.26 12.88
CA ASN A 164 -25.70 11.21 13.34
C ASN A 164 -24.27 10.63 13.30
N ARG A 165 -24.09 9.43 12.70
CA ARG A 165 -22.78 8.76 12.64
C ARG A 165 -21.92 9.17 11.45
N THR A 166 -22.19 10.34 10.85
CA THR A 166 -21.49 10.81 9.66
C THR A 166 -20.00 11.00 9.93
N ALA A 167 -19.20 10.65 8.93
CA ALA A 167 -17.75 10.77 8.96
C ALA A 167 -17.19 11.01 7.57
N ARG A 168 -16.00 11.60 7.52
CA ARG A 168 -15.27 11.87 6.29
C ARG A 168 -13.83 11.41 6.45
N TYR A 169 -13.37 10.61 5.51
CA TYR A 169 -11.93 10.48 5.30
C TYR A 169 -11.39 11.64 4.47
N ILE A 170 -10.22 12.13 4.83
CA ILE A 170 -9.48 13.17 4.10
C ILE A 170 -8.04 12.72 3.85
N SER A 171 -7.51 13.03 2.67
CA SER A 171 -6.12 12.88 2.28
C SER A 171 -5.64 14.20 1.69
N VAL A 172 -4.48 14.67 2.15
CA VAL A 172 -3.78 15.81 1.56
C VAL A 172 -2.40 15.38 1.11
N VAL A 173 -2.20 15.32 -0.20
CA VAL A 173 -0.87 15.15 -0.81
C VAL A 173 -0.23 16.52 -0.95
N ALA A 174 0.96 16.71 -0.42
CA ALA A 174 1.78 17.90 -0.64
C ALA A 174 2.97 17.56 -1.53
N PHE A 175 3.23 18.38 -2.54
CA PHE A 175 4.36 18.30 -3.45
C PHE A 175 5.27 19.51 -3.27
N PHE A 176 6.58 19.28 -3.28
CA PHE A 176 7.57 20.34 -3.30
C PHE A 176 8.79 19.96 -4.13
N ASP A 177 9.24 20.86 -5.01
CA ASP A 177 10.45 20.72 -5.84
C ASP A 177 11.61 21.68 -5.45
N GLY A 178 11.41 22.49 -4.41
CA GLY A 178 12.32 23.57 -4.01
C GLY A 178 11.86 24.97 -4.41
N LYS A 179 10.86 25.07 -5.29
CA LYS A 179 10.29 26.34 -5.78
C LYS A 179 8.77 26.36 -5.66
N ILE A 180 8.12 25.33 -6.19
CA ILE A 180 6.66 25.16 -6.23
C ILE A 180 6.24 24.25 -5.08
N LEU A 181 5.48 24.81 -4.15
CA LEU A 181 4.73 24.07 -3.14
C LEU A 181 3.27 23.98 -3.55
N LYS A 182 2.72 22.77 -3.61
CA LYS A 182 1.30 22.57 -3.94
C LYS A 182 0.69 21.42 -3.17
N THR A 183 -0.55 21.61 -2.71
CA THR A 183 -1.35 20.58 -2.04
C THR A 183 -2.50 20.11 -2.91
N PHE A 184 -2.90 18.85 -2.72
CA PHE A 184 -3.99 18.18 -3.43
C PHE A 184 -4.85 17.45 -2.40
N VAL A 185 -6.12 17.80 -2.35
CA VAL A 185 -7.05 17.28 -1.34
C VAL A 185 -7.99 16.28 -1.99
N GLY A 186 -8.24 15.19 -1.29
CA GLY A 186 -9.27 14.22 -1.66
C GLY A 186 -10.03 13.78 -0.43
N THR A 187 -11.34 13.62 -0.58
CA THR A 187 -12.25 13.23 0.50
C THR A 187 -13.17 12.10 0.09
N VAL A 188 -13.61 11.30 1.04
CA VAL A 188 -14.74 10.39 0.87
C VAL A 188 -15.63 10.48 2.09
N ASP A 189 -16.88 10.82 1.85
CA ASP A 189 -17.94 10.90 2.85
C ASP A 189 -18.55 9.52 3.10
N GLY A 190 -19.11 9.36 4.28
CA GLY A 190 -19.66 8.10 4.75
C GLY A 190 -20.13 8.19 6.19
N LYS A 191 -20.17 7.03 6.84
CA LYS A 191 -20.57 6.90 8.23
C LYS A 191 -19.76 5.86 8.98
N ILE A 192 -19.72 5.99 10.31
CA ILE A 192 -19.15 5.00 11.19
C ILE A 192 -20.20 3.92 11.48
N SER A 193 -19.86 2.66 11.26
CA SER A 193 -20.70 1.51 11.61
C SER A 193 -20.94 1.41 13.12
N THR A 194 -21.95 0.65 13.53
CA THR A 194 -22.22 0.35 14.95
C THR A 194 -21.27 -0.71 15.52
N GLU A 195 -20.64 -1.49 14.67
CA GLU A 195 -19.69 -2.55 15.02
C GLU A 195 -18.58 -2.64 13.98
N GLU A 196 -17.45 -3.23 14.37
CA GLU A 196 -16.33 -3.48 13.46
C GLU A 196 -16.66 -4.65 12.53
N ARG A 197 -16.50 -4.47 11.22
CA ARG A 197 -16.79 -5.49 10.23
C ARG A 197 -15.67 -5.63 9.20
N GLY A 198 -15.33 -6.88 8.90
CA GLY A 198 -14.28 -7.25 7.95
C GLY A 198 -12.85 -7.07 8.49
N SER A 199 -11.89 -7.59 7.73
CA SER A 199 -10.46 -7.62 8.10
C SER A 199 -9.54 -7.05 7.01
N GLY A 200 -10.12 -6.55 5.92
CA GLY A 200 -9.42 -5.88 4.84
C GLY A 200 -9.06 -4.43 5.18
N GLY A 201 -8.34 -3.79 4.27
CA GLY A 201 -7.97 -2.38 4.42
C GLY A 201 -6.91 -2.13 5.50
N PHE A 202 -6.93 -0.94 6.08
CA PHE A 202 -6.12 -0.53 7.24
C PHE A 202 -6.79 0.62 8.01
N GLY A 203 -6.35 0.86 9.25
CA GLY A 203 -6.91 1.93 10.08
C GLY A 203 -8.40 1.73 10.37
N TYR A 204 -9.20 2.76 10.12
CA TYR A 204 -10.63 2.76 10.39
C TYR A 204 -11.47 2.14 9.28
N ASP A 205 -10.85 1.53 8.27
CA ASP A 205 -11.55 0.85 7.18
C ASP A 205 -12.61 -0.14 7.68
N PRO A 206 -12.37 -0.98 8.71
CA PRO A 206 -13.37 -1.90 9.26
C PRO A 206 -14.57 -1.25 9.96
N VAL A 207 -14.55 0.06 10.20
CA VAL A 207 -15.67 0.78 10.81
C VAL A 207 -16.24 1.88 9.91
N PHE A 208 -15.70 2.09 8.71
CA PHE A 208 -16.13 3.15 7.81
C PHE A 208 -16.93 2.60 6.64
N ILE A 209 -18.18 3.02 6.52
CA ILE A 209 -19.08 2.71 5.40
C ILE A 209 -19.11 3.94 4.48
N PRO A 210 -18.56 3.88 3.26
CA PRO A 210 -18.63 5.00 2.33
C PRO A 210 -20.06 5.22 1.84
N ASP A 211 -20.39 6.47 1.50
CA ASP A 211 -21.71 6.83 0.95
C ASP A 211 -22.03 6.02 -0.31
N GLY A 212 -23.26 5.50 -0.38
CA GLY A 212 -23.73 4.64 -1.47
C GLY A 212 -23.44 3.14 -1.28
N TYR A 213 -22.78 2.75 -0.19
CA TYR A 213 -22.45 1.36 0.11
C TYR A 213 -23.08 0.89 1.43
N LYS A 214 -23.13 -0.44 1.61
CA LYS A 214 -23.58 -1.09 2.85
C LYS A 214 -22.42 -1.73 3.63
N GLU A 215 -21.41 -2.16 2.90
CA GLU A 215 -20.20 -2.79 3.43
C GLU A 215 -19.22 -1.73 3.93
N THR A 216 -18.49 -2.03 5.00
CA THR A 216 -17.34 -1.21 5.39
C THR A 216 -16.19 -1.39 4.38
N PHE A 217 -15.21 -0.48 4.37
CA PHE A 217 -13.97 -0.72 3.61
C PHE A 217 -13.19 -1.94 4.11
N GLY A 218 -13.39 -2.37 5.37
CA GLY A 218 -12.79 -3.59 5.91
C GLY A 218 -13.49 -4.87 5.42
N GLU A 219 -14.79 -4.82 5.13
CA GLU A 219 -15.52 -5.91 4.48
C GLU A 219 -15.17 -6.01 2.99
N ASN A 220 -15.17 -4.85 2.31
CA ASN A 220 -14.92 -4.75 0.89
C ASN A 220 -13.97 -3.58 0.56
N PRO A 221 -12.67 -3.85 0.38
CA PRO A 221 -11.70 -2.81 0.03
C PRO A 221 -11.74 -2.37 -1.44
N GLU A 222 -12.41 -3.11 -2.34
CA GLU A 222 -12.37 -2.86 -3.80
C GLU A 222 -12.83 -1.44 -4.20
N PRO A 223 -13.91 -0.87 -3.63
CA PRO A 223 -14.33 0.49 -3.94
C PRO A 223 -13.24 1.54 -3.70
N LYS A 224 -12.27 1.30 -2.80
CA LYS A 224 -11.19 2.26 -2.52
C LYS A 224 -10.37 2.63 -3.76
N LYS A 225 -10.29 1.74 -4.76
CA LYS A 225 -9.59 1.98 -6.03
C LYS A 225 -10.23 3.07 -6.88
N GLU A 226 -11.51 3.35 -6.63
CA GLU A 226 -12.31 4.31 -7.39
C GLU A 226 -12.65 5.54 -6.55
N ILE A 227 -13.13 5.35 -5.32
CA ILE A 227 -13.78 6.43 -4.56
C ILE A 227 -12.97 6.98 -3.38
N SER A 228 -11.86 6.33 -3.01
CA SER A 228 -11.17 6.71 -1.76
C SER A 228 -10.63 8.14 -1.80
N HIS A 229 -10.60 8.77 -0.62
CA HIS A 229 -9.95 10.04 -0.36
C HIS A 229 -8.53 10.11 -0.96
N ARG A 230 -7.73 9.05 -0.77
CA ARG A 230 -6.36 8.97 -1.30
C ARG A 230 -6.32 8.77 -2.81
N ARG A 231 -7.21 7.96 -3.38
CA ARG A 231 -7.35 7.85 -4.85
C ARG A 231 -7.56 9.24 -5.46
N LYS A 232 -8.46 10.03 -4.90
CA LYS A 232 -8.80 11.39 -5.36
C LYS A 232 -7.62 12.37 -5.20
N SER A 233 -6.97 12.43 -4.04
CA SER A 233 -5.84 13.35 -3.82
C SER A 233 -4.63 13.01 -4.72
N VAL A 234 -4.30 11.72 -4.85
CA VAL A 234 -3.20 11.26 -5.71
C VAL A 234 -3.55 11.45 -7.18
N GLU A 235 -4.81 11.30 -7.58
CA GLU A 235 -5.27 11.59 -8.94
C GLU A 235 -5.09 13.05 -9.32
N GLU A 236 -5.48 13.97 -8.45
CA GLU A 236 -5.28 15.41 -8.67
C GLU A 236 -3.79 15.76 -8.74
N PHE A 237 -2.96 15.16 -7.88
CA PHE A 237 -1.51 15.26 -8.00
C PHE A 237 -1.02 14.74 -9.37
N CYS A 238 -1.45 13.55 -9.81
CA CYS A 238 -1.01 12.95 -11.07
C CYS A 238 -1.37 13.83 -12.28
N LYS A 239 -2.58 14.41 -12.30
CA LYS A 239 -3.02 15.35 -13.35
C LYS A 239 -2.15 16.61 -13.38
N PHE A 240 -1.83 17.17 -12.21
CA PHE A 240 -0.91 18.29 -12.10
C PHE A 240 0.49 17.91 -12.58
N TYR A 241 1.02 16.79 -12.10
CA TYR A 241 2.39 16.36 -12.36
C TYR A 241 2.63 16.04 -13.84
N ALA A 242 1.60 15.57 -14.55
CA ALA A 242 1.66 15.38 -16.01
C ALA A 242 1.94 16.70 -16.74
N LYS A 243 1.26 17.78 -16.36
CA LYS A 243 1.44 19.13 -16.96
C LYS A 243 2.76 19.77 -16.53
N TYR A 244 3.11 19.61 -15.26
CA TYR A 244 4.40 20.07 -14.72
C TYR A 244 5.58 19.41 -15.48
N ASN A 245 5.52 18.10 -15.73
CA ASN A 245 6.57 17.42 -16.49
C ASN A 245 6.61 17.77 -17.98
N SER A 246 5.48 18.14 -18.59
CA SER A 246 5.46 18.64 -19.96
C SER A 246 5.87 20.12 -20.08
N ARG A 247 6.20 20.78 -18.95
CA ARG A 247 6.52 22.22 -18.85
C ARG A 247 5.38 23.13 -19.32
N GLU A 248 4.14 22.67 -19.15
CA GLU A 248 2.93 23.47 -19.40
C GLU A 248 2.55 24.37 -18.21
N ILE A 249 3.29 24.27 -17.11
CA ILE A 249 3.16 25.04 -15.87
C ILE A 249 4.55 25.40 -15.37
#